data_AF-A0A3R7Q0Y2-F1
#
_entry.id   AF-A0A3R7Q0Y2-F1
#
_cell.length_a   1.000
_cell.length_b   1.000
_cell.length_c   1.000
_cell.angle_alpha   90.00
_cell.angle_beta   90.00
_cell.angle_gamma   90.00
#
_symmetry.space_group_name_H-M   'P 1'
#
loop_
_entity.id
_entity.type
_entity.pdbx_description
1 polymer ?
#
loop_
_entity_poly.entity_id
_entity_poly.type
_entity_poly.pdbx_seq_one_letter_code
_entity_poly.pdbx_strand_id
1 'polypeptide(L)'
;MPQPRPPGSLKEQCVRNITVNIDSFWCQDYIKNWLDQSKSLIFVLGPFEDLPSTLIELIIEELNASGKLRKHHLHLLLLYHLERLKLSRETSEFSYILSLLAQRCKKLRHLGLKSRNLPRKMVNEIFINLELLQTVDLSMTNVADQTLSVIGAYSKHIRVLNLADTDVTDIGISSLCHDLRVSQKTHISRSLLKIDLYGTVVTPKGIQCALINMPNLKEIVHSTVLFSVSKLVESRQRMAEEASVLGGVVPELGPLQLRALQSDEFGSGVFGDFADGEHITSALKI
;
A
#
# COMPACT_ATOMS: atom_id res chain seq x y z
N MET A 1 0.78 40.99 3.09
CA MET A 1 0.96 40.30 4.37
C MET A 1 0.46 38.87 4.22
N PRO A 2 1.24 37.83 4.56
CA PRO A 2 0.71 36.48 4.58
C PRO A 2 -0.39 36.38 5.64
N GLN A 3 -1.58 35.95 5.24
CA GLN A 3 -2.71 35.73 6.14
C GLN A 3 -2.33 34.66 7.16
N PRO A 4 -2.55 34.88 8.47
CA PRO A 4 -2.30 33.85 9.48
C PRO A 4 -3.23 32.67 9.21
N ARG A 5 -2.66 31.46 9.14
CA ARG A 5 -3.45 30.23 8.98
C ARG A 5 -4.47 30.14 10.11
N PRO A 6 -5.73 29.82 9.84
CA PRO A 6 -6.73 29.66 10.88
C PRO A 6 -6.26 28.60 11.88
N PRO A 7 -6.53 28.78 13.19
CA PRO A 7 -6.16 27.78 14.17
C PRO A 7 -6.83 26.45 13.83
N GLY A 8 -6.04 25.37 13.84
CA GLY A 8 -6.54 24.01 13.61
C GLY A 8 -7.61 23.61 14.61
N SER A 9 -8.36 22.55 14.30
CA SER A 9 -9.44 22.05 15.17
C SER A 9 -8.96 21.73 16.59
N LEU A 10 -9.86 21.74 17.58
CA LEU A 10 -9.51 21.35 18.97
C LEU A 10 -8.83 19.98 19.01
N LYS A 11 -9.30 19.03 18.19
CA LYS A 11 -8.71 17.70 18.04
C LYS A 11 -7.24 17.78 17.60
N GLU A 12 -6.94 18.57 16.56
CA GLU A 12 -5.55 18.77 16.10
C GLU A 12 -4.67 19.40 17.19
N GLN A 13 -5.20 20.40 17.90
CA GLN A 13 -4.44 21.04 18.99
C GLN A 13 -4.16 20.06 20.14
N CYS A 14 -5.12 19.21 20.50
CA CYS A 14 -4.93 18.16 21.50
C CYS A 14 -3.88 17.14 21.05
N VAL A 15 -3.96 16.64 19.82
CA VAL A 15 -2.97 15.70 19.27
C VAL A 15 -1.57 16.34 19.27
N ARG A 16 -1.44 17.59 18.80
CA ARG A 16 -0.17 18.34 18.85
C ARG A 16 0.36 18.49 20.27
N ASN A 17 -0.50 18.80 21.23
CA ASN A 17 -0.08 18.92 22.62
C ASN A 17 0.43 17.57 23.18
N ILE A 18 -0.24 16.47 22.85
CA ILE A 18 0.21 15.11 23.19
C ILE A 18 1.57 14.84 22.55
N THR A 19 1.73 15.06 21.24
CA THR A 19 2.98 14.74 20.53
C THR A 19 4.17 15.61 20.96
N VAL A 20 3.93 16.86 21.36
CA VAL A 20 4.97 17.73 21.94
C VAL A 20 5.46 17.23 23.29
N ASN A 21 4.56 16.67 24.09
CA ASN A 21 4.83 16.24 25.48
C ASN A 21 4.96 14.71 25.63
N ILE A 22 5.04 13.97 24.51
CA ILE A 22 4.97 12.51 24.52
C ILE A 22 6.14 11.88 25.27
N ASP A 23 7.35 12.38 25.06
CA ASP A 23 8.56 11.87 25.71
C ASP A 23 8.61 12.21 27.21
N SER A 24 8.12 13.39 27.59
CA SER A 24 8.23 13.91 28.96
C SER A 24 7.20 13.34 29.93
N PHE A 25 6.02 12.95 29.45
CA PHE A 25 4.96 12.43 30.30
C PHE A 25 4.61 10.98 29.98
N TRP A 26 4.26 10.69 28.72
CA TRP A 26 3.65 9.41 28.36
C TRP A 26 4.68 8.30 28.18
N CYS A 27 5.80 8.59 27.53
CA CYS A 27 6.87 7.63 27.30
C CYS A 27 7.96 7.66 28.38
N GLN A 28 7.88 8.53 29.38
CA GLN A 28 8.96 8.79 30.33
C GLN A 28 9.42 7.53 31.07
N ASP A 29 8.48 6.77 31.64
CA ASP A 29 8.78 5.53 32.35
C ASP A 29 9.40 4.48 31.41
N TYR A 30 8.83 4.35 30.22
CA TYR A 30 9.33 3.45 29.19
C TYR A 30 10.77 3.77 28.78
N ILE A 31 11.05 5.05 28.51
CA ILE A 31 12.38 5.52 28.10
C ILE A 31 13.39 5.25 29.22
N LYS A 32 13.02 5.54 30.46
CA LYS A 32 13.91 5.41 31.61
C LYS A 32 14.22 3.95 31.97
N ASN A 33 13.21 3.08 31.93
CA ASN A 33 13.29 1.76 32.54
C ASN A 33 13.36 0.61 31.52
N TRP A 34 12.91 0.82 30.27
CA TRP A 34 12.64 -0.28 29.33
C TRP A 34 13.26 -0.12 27.93
N LEU A 35 13.74 1.07 27.58
CA LEU A 35 14.23 1.37 26.22
C LEU A 35 15.37 0.43 25.77
N ASP A 36 16.31 0.13 26.66
CA ASP A 36 17.47 -0.70 26.35
C ASP A 36 17.19 -2.21 26.48
N GLN A 37 16.06 -2.58 27.09
CA GLN A 37 15.60 -3.95 27.25
C GLN A 37 14.65 -4.39 26.13
N SER A 38 14.45 -3.55 25.12
CA SER A 38 13.30 -3.63 24.21
C SER A 38 13.25 -4.85 23.29
N LYS A 39 14.28 -5.70 23.26
CA LYS A 39 14.36 -6.84 22.33
C LYS A 39 13.31 -7.93 22.56
N SER A 40 12.60 -7.92 23.69
CA SER A 40 11.59 -8.95 24.05
C SER A 40 10.19 -8.41 24.33
N LEU A 41 9.87 -7.22 23.83
CA LEU A 41 8.61 -6.57 24.13
C LEU A 41 7.53 -6.94 23.12
N ILE A 42 7.04 -8.18 23.18
CA ILE A 42 5.85 -8.62 22.42
C ILE A 42 4.58 -8.18 23.15
N PHE A 43 4.62 -8.13 24.48
CA PHE A 43 3.52 -7.67 25.34
C PHE A 43 3.99 -6.46 26.15
N VAL A 44 3.55 -5.27 25.76
CA VAL A 44 3.73 -4.04 26.54
C VAL A 44 2.34 -3.49 26.76
N LEU A 45 1.86 -3.48 28.00
CA LEU A 45 0.69 -2.69 28.35
C LEU A 45 1.17 -1.24 28.47
N GLY A 46 1.00 -0.49 27.38
CA GLY A 46 1.42 0.91 27.29
C GLY A 46 0.33 1.87 27.77
N PRO A 47 0.66 3.15 27.96
CA PRO A 47 -0.32 4.18 28.34
C PRO A 47 -1.37 4.49 27.26
N PHE A 48 -1.32 3.80 26.12
CA PHE A 48 -2.13 4.07 24.94
C PHE A 48 -3.13 2.94 24.62
N GLU A 49 -3.17 1.85 25.39
CA GLU A 49 -4.04 0.68 25.11
C GLU A 49 -5.52 1.02 25.02
N ASP A 50 -5.99 1.92 25.88
CA ASP A 50 -7.39 2.34 25.94
C ASP A 50 -7.75 3.41 24.90
N LEU A 51 -6.77 3.89 24.11
CA LEU A 51 -7.04 4.88 23.08
C LEU A 51 -7.65 4.24 21.83
N PRO A 52 -8.68 4.86 21.22
CA PRO A 52 -9.19 4.43 19.93
C PRO A 52 -8.08 4.41 18.86
N SER A 53 -8.15 3.45 17.92
CA SER A 53 -7.18 3.32 16.83
C SER A 53 -7.02 4.63 16.05
N THR A 54 -8.12 5.30 15.76
CA THR A 54 -8.14 6.60 15.06
C THR A 54 -7.33 7.68 15.77
N LEU A 55 -7.24 7.68 17.11
CA LEU A 55 -6.43 8.64 17.85
C LEU A 55 -4.94 8.26 17.82
N ILE A 56 -4.63 6.96 17.94
CA ILE A 56 -3.26 6.44 17.82
C ILE A 56 -2.69 6.76 16.44
N GLU A 57 -3.49 6.56 15.39
CA GLU A 57 -3.15 6.88 14.00
C GLU A 57 -2.78 8.35 13.85
N LEU A 58 -3.61 9.26 14.37
CA LEU A 58 -3.33 10.71 14.35
C LEU A 58 -2.06 11.09 15.12
N ILE A 59 -1.78 10.42 16.25
CA ILE A 59 -0.55 10.65 17.01
C ILE A 59 0.66 10.22 16.18
N ILE A 60 0.63 9.04 15.55
CA ILE A 60 1.71 8.54 14.69
C ILE A 60 1.90 9.47 13.48
N GLU A 61 0.82 9.92 12.85
CA GLU A 61 0.86 10.85 11.72
C GLU A 61 1.48 12.19 12.09
N GLU A 62 1.07 12.81 13.20
CA GLU A 62 1.64 14.07 13.68
C GLU A 62 3.13 13.90 14.07
N LEU A 63 3.51 12.79 14.69
CA LEU A 63 4.93 12.48 14.97
C LEU A 63 5.75 12.31 13.69
N ASN A 64 5.20 11.68 12.65
CA ASN A 64 5.82 11.56 11.34
C ASN A 64 6.00 12.94 10.68
N ALA A 65 4.92 13.73 10.61
CA ALA A 65 4.88 15.04 9.97
C ALA A 65 5.83 16.05 10.65
N SER A 66 5.91 16.01 11.98
CA SER A 66 6.84 16.83 12.77
C SER A 66 8.28 16.30 12.79
N GLY A 67 8.53 15.12 12.22
CA GLY A 67 9.85 14.47 12.23
C GLY A 67 10.32 13.99 13.61
N LYS A 68 9.40 13.86 14.57
CA LYS A 68 9.66 13.44 15.95
C LYS A 68 9.44 11.95 16.19
N LEU A 69 8.90 11.21 15.21
CA LEU A 69 8.70 9.77 15.33
C LEU A 69 10.04 9.05 15.54
N ARG A 70 10.10 8.20 16.57
CA ARG A 70 11.29 7.49 17.05
C ARG A 70 10.89 6.05 17.40
N LYS A 71 11.87 5.17 17.58
CA LYS A 71 11.63 3.73 17.79
C LYS A 71 10.74 3.44 19.01
N HIS A 72 10.95 4.12 20.13
CA HIS A 72 10.20 3.87 21.36
C HIS A 72 8.73 4.28 21.25
N HIS A 73 8.42 5.32 20.46
CA HIS A 73 7.05 5.65 20.11
C HIS A 73 6.38 4.47 19.41
N LEU A 74 7.05 3.86 18.43
CA LEU A 74 6.51 2.70 17.71
C LEU A 74 6.42 1.45 18.57
N HIS A 75 7.30 1.26 19.55
CA HIS A 75 7.16 0.15 20.51
C HIS A 75 5.85 0.24 21.32
N LEU A 76 5.40 1.46 21.61
CA LEU A 76 4.22 1.75 22.43
C LEU A 76 2.94 2.00 21.64
N LEU A 77 3.05 2.45 20.38
CA LEU A 77 1.89 2.84 19.55
C LEU A 77 1.50 1.78 18.51
N LEU A 78 2.35 0.77 18.25
CA LEU A 78 1.99 -0.38 17.41
C LEU A 78 1.13 -1.36 18.21
N LEU A 79 -0.16 -1.02 18.33
CA LEU A 79 -1.16 -1.77 19.09
C LEU A 79 -2.01 -2.67 18.20
N TYR A 80 -2.63 -3.68 18.82
CA TYR A 80 -3.33 -4.77 18.13
C TYR A 80 -4.58 -4.32 17.34
N HIS A 81 -5.18 -3.20 17.74
CA HIS A 81 -6.36 -2.62 17.11
C HIS A 81 -6.06 -1.55 16.05
N LEU A 82 -4.79 -1.31 15.72
CA LEU A 82 -4.40 -0.36 14.69
C LEU A 82 -4.91 -0.83 13.31
N GLU A 83 -5.56 0.06 12.56
CA GLU A 83 -6.09 -0.25 11.23
C GLU A 83 -5.30 0.42 10.10
N ARG A 84 -4.67 1.57 10.40
CA ARG A 84 -3.89 2.36 9.45
C ARG A 84 -2.49 2.62 9.99
N LEU A 85 -1.47 2.48 9.13
CA LEU A 85 -0.10 2.84 9.49
C LEU A 85 0.67 3.34 8.28
N LYS A 86 1.35 4.48 8.44
CA LYS A 86 2.33 4.99 7.48
C LYS A 86 3.68 5.21 8.16
N LEU A 87 4.73 4.61 7.61
CA LEU A 87 6.11 4.76 8.06
C LEU A 87 6.95 5.26 6.90
N SER A 88 7.56 6.45 7.06
CA SER A 88 8.32 7.12 5.98
C SER A 88 9.78 7.42 6.34
N ARG A 89 10.22 7.06 7.55
CA ARG A 89 11.55 7.36 8.05
C ARG A 89 12.34 6.09 8.32
N GLU A 90 13.52 6.03 7.74
CA GLU A 90 14.54 5.02 8.02
C GLU A 90 15.00 5.18 9.47
N THR A 91 14.99 4.06 10.21
CA THR A 91 15.59 3.97 11.55
C THR A 91 16.55 2.78 11.57
N SER A 92 17.59 2.81 12.39
CA SER A 92 18.54 1.68 12.50
C SER A 92 17.90 0.38 12.97
N GLU A 93 16.70 0.46 13.56
CA GLU A 93 15.95 -0.66 14.15
C GLU A 93 14.73 -1.04 13.30
N PHE A 94 14.67 -0.59 12.03
CA PHE A 94 13.51 -0.76 11.17
C PHE A 94 13.08 -2.24 11.03
N SER A 95 14.04 -3.17 11.00
CA SER A 95 13.77 -4.62 10.99
C SER A 95 12.93 -5.08 12.18
N TYR A 96 13.27 -4.62 13.39
CA TYR A 96 12.54 -4.98 14.60
C TYR A 96 11.13 -4.38 14.59
N ILE A 97 10.99 -3.12 14.17
CA ILE A 97 9.69 -2.46 14.02
C ILE A 97 8.78 -3.21 13.05
N LEU A 98 9.30 -3.66 11.90
CA LEU A 98 8.51 -4.45 10.95
C LEU A 98 8.13 -5.83 11.51
N SER A 99 9.02 -6.46 12.29
CA SER A 99 8.66 -7.72 12.98
C SER A 99 7.55 -7.50 14.02
N LEU A 100 7.61 -6.40 14.77
CA LEU A 100 6.63 -6.05 15.78
C LEU A 100 5.27 -5.77 15.14
N LEU A 101 5.27 -5.02 14.03
CA LEU A 101 4.12 -4.75 13.19
C LEU A 101 3.43 -6.04 12.74
N ALA A 102 4.20 -6.97 12.15
CA ALA A 102 3.70 -8.25 11.66
C ALA A 102 3.10 -9.11 12.79
N GLN A 103 3.65 -9.02 14.00
CA GLN A 103 3.17 -9.80 15.16
C GLN A 103 1.92 -9.20 15.82
N ARG A 104 1.84 -7.88 15.98
CA ARG A 104 0.79 -7.23 16.78
C ARG A 104 -0.41 -6.76 15.98
N CYS A 105 -0.20 -6.07 14.86
CA CYS A 105 -1.24 -5.27 14.21
C CYS A 105 -2.12 -6.13 13.27
N LYS A 106 -2.74 -7.18 13.80
CA LYS A 106 -3.53 -8.15 13.01
C LYS A 106 -4.79 -7.57 12.37
N LYS A 107 -5.24 -6.40 12.83
CA LYS A 107 -6.37 -5.65 12.26
C LYS A 107 -5.98 -4.63 11.20
N LEU A 108 -4.70 -4.55 10.83
CA LEU A 108 -4.21 -3.56 9.87
C LEU A 108 -4.83 -3.78 8.49
N ARG A 109 -5.44 -2.72 7.95
CA ARG A 109 -6.06 -2.67 6.62
C ARG A 109 -5.27 -1.78 5.66
N HIS A 110 -4.58 -0.78 6.17
CA HIS A 110 -3.87 0.20 5.36
C HIS A 110 -2.43 0.33 5.84
N LEU A 111 -1.48 0.07 4.95
CA LEU A 111 -0.06 0.10 5.24
C LEU A 111 0.68 0.92 4.18
N GLY A 112 1.43 1.93 4.62
CA GLY A 112 2.40 2.64 3.79
C GLY A 112 3.81 2.47 4.37
N LEU A 113 4.73 1.91 3.59
CA LEU A 113 6.15 1.83 3.91
C LEU A 113 6.94 2.58 2.86
N LYS A 114 7.69 3.60 3.28
CA LYS A 114 8.57 4.38 2.42
C LYS A 114 9.97 4.42 3.02
N SER A 115 10.86 3.65 2.43
CA SER A 115 12.27 3.49 2.81
C SER A 115 13.01 2.85 1.64
N ARG A 116 14.20 3.35 1.31
CA ARG A 116 15.00 2.79 0.21
C ARG A 116 15.71 1.50 0.58
N ASN A 117 15.71 1.15 1.87
CA ASN A 117 16.42 -0.02 2.39
C ASN A 117 15.50 -0.86 3.28
N LEU A 118 14.38 -1.34 2.73
CA LEU A 118 13.52 -2.26 3.45
C LEU A 118 14.18 -3.64 3.57
N PRO A 119 14.25 -4.23 4.78
CA PRO A 119 14.74 -5.58 4.97
C PRO A 119 13.71 -6.57 4.40
N ARG A 120 13.98 -7.11 3.21
CA ARG A 120 13.07 -7.98 2.44
C ARG A 120 12.41 -9.07 3.27
N LYS A 121 13.17 -9.77 4.12
CA LYS A 121 12.65 -10.84 4.97
C LYS A 121 11.51 -10.35 5.86
N MET A 122 11.66 -9.19 6.50
CA MET A 122 10.63 -8.64 7.40
C MET A 122 9.43 -8.09 6.64
N VAL A 123 9.65 -7.52 5.45
CA VAL A 123 8.55 -7.12 4.56
C VAL A 123 7.71 -8.34 4.15
N ASN A 124 8.35 -9.45 3.81
CA ASN A 124 7.64 -10.68 3.47
C ASN A 124 6.83 -11.21 4.67
N GLU A 125 7.40 -11.18 5.89
CA GLU A 125 6.68 -11.56 7.11
C GLU A 125 5.39 -10.74 7.30
N ILE A 126 5.39 -9.44 6.96
CA ILE A 126 4.18 -8.60 7.03
C ILE A 126 3.06 -9.19 6.15
N PHE A 127 3.35 -9.50 4.89
CA PHE A 127 2.34 -10.02 3.96
C PHE A 127 1.89 -11.45 4.27
N ILE A 128 2.75 -12.23 4.95
CA ILE A 128 2.39 -13.56 5.46
C ILE A 128 1.45 -13.44 6.67
N ASN A 129 1.64 -12.44 7.52
CA ASN A 129 1.01 -12.37 8.83
C ASN A 129 -0.17 -11.39 8.94
N LEU A 130 -0.30 -10.43 8.02
CA LEU A 130 -1.35 -9.39 8.03
C LEU A 130 -2.34 -9.63 6.89
N GLU A 131 -3.22 -10.60 7.07
CA GLU A 131 -4.13 -11.08 6.02
C GLU A 131 -5.23 -10.07 5.64
N LEU A 132 -5.52 -9.09 6.51
CA LEU A 132 -6.60 -8.10 6.33
C LEU A 132 -6.19 -6.85 5.54
N LEU A 133 -4.94 -6.80 5.05
CA LEU A 133 -4.46 -5.66 4.26
C LEU A 133 -5.30 -5.45 3.00
N GLN A 134 -5.72 -4.20 2.78
CA GLN A 134 -6.55 -3.74 1.67
C GLN A 134 -5.84 -2.69 0.82
N THR A 135 -5.13 -1.77 1.46
CA THR A 135 -4.35 -0.73 0.79
C THR A 135 -2.90 -0.84 1.21
N VAL A 136 -2.02 -0.96 0.23
CA VAL A 136 -0.59 -1.11 0.45
C VAL A 136 0.16 -0.12 -0.42
N ASP A 137 0.97 0.72 0.20
CA ASP A 137 1.88 1.65 -0.47
C ASP A 137 3.33 1.25 -0.17
N LEU A 138 4.05 0.82 -1.20
CA LEU A 138 5.47 0.48 -1.19
C LEU A 138 6.25 1.36 -2.17
N SER A 139 5.70 2.52 -2.55
CA SER A 139 6.35 3.41 -3.50
C SER A 139 7.71 3.90 -3.01
N MET A 140 8.65 4.06 -3.94
CA MET A 140 10.02 4.49 -3.68
C MET A 140 10.76 3.60 -2.66
N THR A 141 10.51 2.29 -2.72
CA THR A 141 11.21 1.30 -1.89
C THR A 141 12.02 0.34 -2.76
N ASN A 142 12.91 -0.44 -2.14
CA ASN A 142 13.69 -1.49 -2.80
C ASN A 142 12.91 -2.82 -2.97
N VAL A 143 11.58 -2.78 -3.00
CA VAL A 143 10.77 -3.96 -3.32
C VAL A 143 10.91 -4.33 -4.79
N ALA A 144 10.83 -5.62 -5.07
CA ALA A 144 11.01 -6.19 -6.40
C ALA A 144 10.12 -7.45 -6.54
N ASP A 145 10.27 -8.16 -7.66
CA ASP A 145 9.42 -9.30 -8.04
C ASP A 145 9.26 -10.37 -6.95
N GLN A 146 10.31 -10.67 -6.16
CA GLN A 146 10.19 -11.66 -5.08
C GLN A 146 9.20 -11.23 -3.98
N THR A 147 9.10 -9.93 -3.70
CA THR A 147 8.11 -9.41 -2.73
C THR A 147 6.71 -9.55 -3.30
N LEU A 148 6.51 -9.27 -4.60
CA LEU A 148 5.23 -9.45 -5.26
C LEU A 148 4.79 -10.92 -5.31
N SER A 149 5.73 -11.85 -5.46
CA SER A 149 5.43 -13.29 -5.37
C SER A 149 4.86 -13.66 -4.00
N VAL A 150 5.40 -13.08 -2.91
CA VAL A 150 4.85 -13.26 -1.54
C VAL A 150 3.48 -12.58 -1.41
N ILE A 151 3.31 -11.37 -1.95
CA ILE A 151 2.01 -10.69 -1.94
C ILE A 151 0.96 -11.54 -2.67
N GLY A 152 1.26 -12.02 -3.88
CA GLY A 152 0.36 -12.87 -4.67
C GLY A 152 0.00 -14.19 -3.97
N ALA A 153 0.98 -14.76 -3.26
CA ALA A 153 0.84 -15.99 -2.50
C ALA A 153 -0.08 -15.90 -1.27
N TYR A 154 -0.02 -14.80 -0.51
CA TYR A 154 -0.63 -14.74 0.83
C TYR A 154 -1.74 -13.70 0.95
N SER A 155 -1.72 -12.63 0.15
CA SER A 155 -2.67 -11.53 0.29
C SER A 155 -3.98 -11.79 -0.46
N LYS A 156 -5.10 -11.79 0.28
CA LYS A 156 -6.44 -12.10 -0.27
C LYS A 156 -7.33 -10.88 -0.44
N HIS A 157 -7.00 -9.78 0.25
CA HIS A 157 -7.90 -8.63 0.40
C HIS A 157 -7.34 -7.32 -0.15
N ILE A 158 -6.12 -7.33 -0.70
CA ILE A 158 -5.51 -6.12 -1.26
C ILE A 158 -6.33 -5.67 -2.49
N ARG A 159 -6.80 -4.43 -2.43
CA ARG A 159 -7.58 -3.74 -3.46
C ARG A 159 -6.77 -2.64 -4.12
N VAL A 160 -5.86 -2.02 -3.38
CA VAL A 160 -5.02 -0.91 -3.86
C VAL A 160 -3.57 -1.23 -3.55
N LEU A 161 -2.73 -1.24 -4.57
CA LEU A 161 -1.30 -1.51 -4.45
C LEU A 161 -0.50 -0.43 -5.19
N ASN A 162 0.33 0.31 -4.45
CA ASN A 162 1.25 1.28 -5.02
C ASN A 162 2.68 0.73 -5.02
N LEU A 163 3.27 0.64 -6.21
CA LEU A 163 4.63 0.18 -6.47
C LEU A 163 5.41 1.23 -7.28
N ALA A 164 4.98 2.49 -7.28
CA ALA A 164 5.64 3.53 -8.05
C ALA A 164 7.11 3.67 -7.64
N ASP A 165 7.99 3.86 -8.63
CA ASP A 165 9.45 3.98 -8.47
C ASP A 165 10.07 2.80 -7.70
N THR A 166 9.73 1.57 -8.10
CA THR A 166 10.31 0.32 -7.58
C THR A 166 10.92 -0.52 -8.70
N ASP A 167 11.75 -1.51 -8.35
CA ASP A 167 12.45 -2.38 -9.32
C ASP A 167 11.57 -3.55 -9.83
N VAL A 168 10.24 -3.39 -9.79
CA VAL A 168 9.29 -4.41 -10.25
C VAL A 168 9.32 -4.52 -11.78
N THR A 169 9.30 -5.76 -12.27
CA THR A 169 9.28 -6.12 -13.69
C THR A 169 7.99 -6.87 -14.06
N ASP A 170 7.88 -7.26 -15.33
CA ASP A 170 6.80 -8.12 -15.83
C ASP A 170 6.67 -9.44 -15.05
N ILE A 171 7.77 -9.95 -14.48
CA ILE A 171 7.77 -11.17 -13.65
C ILE A 171 6.97 -10.93 -12.37
N GLY A 172 7.16 -9.78 -11.72
CA GLY A 172 6.41 -9.38 -10.54
C GLY A 172 4.92 -9.33 -10.83
N ILE A 173 4.51 -8.70 -11.94
CA ILE A 173 3.11 -8.66 -12.36
C ILE A 173 2.56 -10.07 -12.61
N SER A 174 3.31 -10.92 -13.30
CA SER A 174 2.92 -12.31 -13.53
C SER A 174 2.70 -13.08 -12.22
N SER A 175 3.54 -12.82 -11.20
CA SER A 175 3.39 -13.44 -9.87
C SER A 175 2.18 -12.94 -9.08
N LEU A 176 1.69 -11.73 -9.38
CA LEU A 176 0.39 -11.26 -8.87
C LEU A 176 -0.78 -11.91 -9.60
N CYS A 177 -0.60 -12.40 -10.83
CA CYS A 177 -1.63 -13.11 -11.58
C CYS A 177 -1.70 -14.60 -11.22
N HIS A 178 -0.52 -15.24 -11.10
CA HIS A 178 -0.37 -16.68 -10.89
C HIS A 178 0.60 -16.96 -9.73
N ASP A 179 0.18 -17.83 -8.80
CA ASP A 179 1.08 -18.34 -7.77
C ASP A 179 2.08 -19.30 -8.42
N LEU A 180 3.34 -18.85 -8.50
CA LEU A 180 4.43 -19.58 -9.15
C LEU A 180 4.78 -20.90 -8.45
N ARG A 181 4.27 -21.15 -7.24
CA ARG A 181 4.54 -22.37 -6.46
C ARG A 181 3.55 -23.49 -6.77
N VAL A 182 2.31 -23.13 -7.12
CA VAL A 182 1.21 -24.08 -7.32
C VAL A 182 0.54 -23.96 -8.69
N SER A 183 1.02 -23.05 -9.55
CA SER A 183 0.52 -22.82 -10.91
C SER A 183 -0.99 -22.53 -10.98
N GLN A 184 -1.52 -21.81 -9.98
CA GLN A 184 -2.92 -21.38 -9.92
C GLN A 184 -3.04 -19.87 -9.90
N LYS A 185 -4.22 -19.35 -10.28
CA LYS A 185 -4.49 -17.91 -10.14
C LYS A 185 -4.45 -17.50 -8.68
N THR A 186 -3.77 -16.40 -8.37
CA THR A 186 -3.72 -15.85 -7.01
C THR A 186 -5.09 -15.31 -6.60
N HIS A 187 -5.30 -15.11 -5.29
CA HIS A 187 -6.47 -14.38 -4.80
C HIS A 187 -6.42 -12.90 -5.18
N ILE A 188 -5.23 -12.28 -5.07
CA ILE A 188 -5.07 -10.85 -5.35
C ILE A 188 -5.46 -10.48 -6.79
N SER A 189 -5.27 -11.39 -7.76
CA SER A 189 -5.70 -11.16 -9.15
C SER A 189 -7.19 -10.82 -9.28
N ARG A 190 -8.04 -11.29 -8.35
CA ARG A 190 -9.48 -11.02 -8.34
C ARG A 190 -9.89 -9.93 -7.36
N SER A 191 -9.04 -9.52 -6.42
CA SER A 191 -9.37 -8.47 -5.45
C SER A 191 -8.83 -7.10 -5.85
N LEU A 192 -7.77 -7.04 -6.66
CA LEU A 192 -7.08 -5.80 -7.00
C LEU A 192 -7.97 -4.91 -7.89
N LEU A 193 -8.17 -3.67 -7.44
CA LEU A 193 -8.95 -2.64 -8.09
C LEU A 193 -8.07 -1.53 -8.67
N LYS A 194 -6.97 -1.21 -7.99
CA LYS A 194 -6.01 -0.19 -8.41
C LYS A 194 -4.58 -0.68 -8.25
N ILE A 195 -3.76 -0.47 -9.27
CA ILE A 195 -2.32 -0.67 -9.21
C ILE A 195 -1.58 0.54 -9.78
N ASP A 196 -0.60 1.04 -9.04
CA ASP A 196 0.31 2.08 -9.52
C ASP A 196 1.68 1.47 -9.78
N LEU A 197 2.14 1.60 -11.04
CA LEU A 197 3.38 1.06 -11.58
C LEU A 197 4.25 2.16 -12.19
N TYR A 198 3.92 3.44 -11.95
CA TYR A 198 4.70 4.55 -12.50
C TYR A 198 6.19 4.43 -12.12
N GLY A 199 7.10 4.65 -13.06
CA GLY A 199 8.55 4.57 -12.79
C GLY A 199 9.09 3.16 -12.49
N THR A 200 8.29 2.10 -12.70
CA THR A 200 8.77 0.71 -12.63
C THR A 200 9.42 0.26 -13.94
N VAL A 201 9.99 -0.96 -13.94
CA VAL A 201 10.60 -1.60 -15.12
C VAL A 201 9.56 -2.43 -15.90
N VAL A 202 8.27 -2.33 -15.55
CA VAL A 202 7.19 -3.06 -16.21
C VAL A 202 7.07 -2.60 -17.67
N THR A 203 7.07 -3.56 -18.58
CA THR A 203 6.95 -3.29 -20.02
C THR A 203 5.48 -3.33 -20.44
N PRO A 204 5.15 -2.90 -21.68
CA PRO A 204 3.79 -3.07 -22.19
C PRO A 204 3.23 -4.50 -22.09
N LYS A 205 4.10 -5.53 -22.11
CA LYS A 205 3.71 -6.94 -21.95
C LYS A 205 3.21 -7.24 -20.53
N GLY A 206 3.88 -6.72 -19.51
CA GLY A 206 3.43 -6.85 -18.12
C GLY A 206 2.09 -6.18 -17.89
N ILE A 207 1.88 -4.98 -18.45
CA ILE A 207 0.58 -4.30 -18.39
C ILE A 207 -0.52 -5.11 -19.07
N GLN A 208 -0.26 -5.68 -20.26
CA GLN A 208 -1.20 -6.58 -20.92
C GLN A 208 -1.50 -7.81 -20.07
N CYS A 209 -0.49 -8.40 -19.44
CA CYS A 209 -0.66 -9.53 -18.52
C CYS A 209 -1.60 -9.17 -17.37
N ALA A 210 -1.43 -8.00 -16.75
CA ALA A 210 -2.31 -7.50 -15.70
C ALA A 210 -3.76 -7.35 -16.21
N LEU A 211 -3.95 -6.65 -17.33
CA LEU A 211 -5.28 -6.39 -17.92
C LEU A 211 -6.03 -7.68 -18.29
N ILE A 212 -5.33 -8.72 -18.75
CA ILE A 212 -5.93 -10.01 -19.10
C ILE A 212 -6.31 -10.80 -17.84
N ASN A 213 -5.48 -10.75 -16.80
CA ASN A 213 -5.59 -11.68 -15.67
C ASN A 213 -6.23 -11.08 -14.41
N MET A 214 -6.40 -9.75 -14.35
CA MET A 214 -7.01 -9.04 -13.22
C MET A 214 -8.38 -8.47 -13.61
N PRO A 215 -9.46 -9.28 -13.60
CA PRO A 215 -10.76 -8.88 -14.17
C PRO A 215 -11.46 -7.74 -13.44
N ASN A 216 -11.11 -7.48 -12.18
CA ASN A 216 -11.71 -6.42 -11.37
C ASN A 216 -10.85 -5.16 -11.32
N LEU A 217 -9.75 -5.11 -12.06
CA LEU A 217 -8.86 -3.96 -12.10
C LEU A 217 -9.55 -2.79 -12.80
N LYS A 218 -9.71 -1.69 -12.06
CA LYS A 218 -10.37 -0.45 -12.51
C LYS A 218 -9.36 0.63 -12.88
N GLU A 219 -8.23 0.67 -12.19
CA GLU A 219 -7.22 1.71 -12.39
C GLU A 219 -5.83 1.10 -12.48
N ILE A 220 -5.10 1.46 -13.53
CA ILE A 220 -3.70 1.12 -13.70
C ILE A 220 -2.93 2.38 -14.09
N VAL A 221 -1.94 2.75 -13.28
CA VAL A 221 -1.08 3.91 -13.54
C VAL A 221 0.24 3.40 -14.08
N HIS A 222 0.49 3.63 -15.37
CA HIS A 222 1.76 3.36 -16.02
C HIS A 222 1.86 4.20 -17.30
N SER A 223 3.06 4.63 -17.69
CA SER A 223 3.25 5.52 -18.86
C SER A 223 2.83 4.87 -20.18
N THR A 224 2.85 3.54 -20.26
CA THR A 224 2.57 2.78 -21.48
C THR A 224 1.17 2.18 -21.56
N VAL A 225 0.26 2.48 -20.62
CA VAL A 225 -1.07 1.84 -20.55
C VAL A 225 -1.84 1.97 -21.86
N LEU A 226 -1.91 3.16 -22.44
CA LEU A 226 -2.65 3.39 -23.69
C LEU A 226 -2.07 2.56 -24.85
N PHE A 227 -0.75 2.45 -24.93
CA PHE A 227 -0.06 1.62 -25.92
C PHE A 227 -0.31 0.12 -25.69
N SER A 228 -0.33 -0.34 -24.44
CA SER A 228 -0.63 -1.72 -24.10
C SER A 228 -2.05 -2.12 -24.49
N VAL A 229 -3.02 -1.24 -24.23
CA VAL A 229 -4.44 -1.46 -24.58
C VAL A 229 -4.62 -1.50 -26.09
N SER A 230 -4.04 -0.56 -26.84
CA SER A 230 -4.16 -0.58 -28.31
C SER A 230 -3.62 -1.87 -28.91
N LYS A 231 -2.43 -2.32 -28.46
CA LYS A 231 -1.84 -3.60 -28.89
C LYS A 231 -2.68 -4.82 -28.53
N LEU A 232 -3.39 -4.78 -27.40
CA LEU A 232 -4.29 -5.87 -26.98
C LEU A 232 -5.56 -5.92 -27.82
N VAL A 233 -6.09 -4.76 -28.21
CA VAL A 233 -7.24 -4.68 -29.13
C VAL A 233 -6.86 -5.15 -30.52
N GLU A 234 -5.72 -4.70 -31.05
CA GLU A 234 -5.20 -5.14 -32.36
C GLU A 234 -5.00 -6.65 -32.42
N SER A 235 -4.41 -7.26 -31.37
CA SER A 235 -4.17 -8.71 -31.35
C SER A 235 -5.47 -9.51 -31.28
N ARG A 236 -6.47 -9.03 -30.54
CA ARG A 236 -7.81 -9.64 -30.49
C ARG A 236 -8.57 -9.53 -31.79
N GLN A 237 -8.48 -8.39 -32.48
CA GLN A 237 -9.09 -8.20 -33.80
C GLN A 237 -8.51 -9.18 -34.82
N ARG A 238 -7.18 -9.32 -34.88
CA ARG A 238 -6.55 -10.32 -35.77
C ARG A 238 -6.99 -11.75 -35.44
N MET A 239 -7.00 -12.12 -34.16
CA MET A 239 -7.48 -13.46 -33.77
C MET A 239 -8.96 -13.68 -34.12
N ALA A 240 -9.80 -12.65 -34.04
CA ALA A 240 -11.20 -12.73 -34.44
C ALA A 240 -11.36 -12.88 -35.96
N GLU A 241 -10.55 -12.16 -36.75
CA GLU A 241 -10.50 -12.31 -38.21
C GLU A 241 -10.06 -13.74 -38.59
N GLU A 242 -8.98 -14.25 -38.01
CA GLU A 242 -8.51 -15.63 -38.21
C GLU A 242 -9.54 -16.68 -37.78
N ALA A 243 -10.21 -16.47 -36.64
CA ALA A 243 -11.25 -17.37 -36.15
C ALA A 243 -12.54 -17.31 -37.00
N SER A 244 -12.85 -16.16 -37.59
CA SER A 244 -13.99 -16.01 -38.51
C SER A 244 -13.76 -16.74 -39.84
N VAL A 245 -12.51 -16.81 -40.30
CA VAL A 245 -12.10 -17.65 -41.44
C VAL A 245 -12.25 -19.14 -41.09
N LEU A 246 -12.17 -19.51 -39.81
CA LEU A 246 -12.26 -20.88 -39.30
C LEU A 246 -13.61 -21.25 -38.65
N GLY A 247 -14.59 -20.34 -38.58
CA GLY A 247 -15.95 -20.59 -38.07
C GLY A 247 -16.18 -20.57 -36.55
N GLY A 248 -15.36 -19.87 -35.75
CA GLY A 248 -15.45 -19.86 -34.27
C GLY A 248 -16.10 -18.61 -33.62
N VAL A 249 -16.66 -18.77 -32.41
CA VAL A 249 -17.32 -17.72 -31.60
C VAL A 249 -16.30 -16.86 -30.82
N VAL A 250 -16.45 -15.53 -30.86
CA VAL A 250 -15.55 -14.55 -30.21
C VAL A 250 -16.11 -14.08 -28.86
N PRO A 251 -15.31 -14.04 -27.76
CA PRO A 251 -15.77 -13.52 -26.46
C PRO A 251 -15.62 -11.98 -26.33
N GLU A 252 -16.72 -11.30 -25.95
CA GLU A 252 -16.79 -9.85 -25.70
C GLU A 252 -15.95 -9.38 -24.49
N LEU A 253 -15.46 -8.14 -24.56
CA LEU A 253 -14.82 -7.44 -23.44
C LEU A 253 -15.87 -6.64 -22.66
N GLY A 254 -15.89 -6.83 -21.34
CA GLY A 254 -16.58 -5.89 -20.44
C GLY A 254 -15.89 -4.52 -20.43
N PRO A 255 -16.61 -3.43 -20.05
CA PRO A 255 -16.10 -2.07 -20.14
C PRO A 255 -14.94 -1.83 -19.17
N LEU A 256 -13.73 -1.65 -19.71
CA LEU A 256 -12.56 -1.16 -18.97
C LEU A 256 -12.67 0.37 -18.88
N GLN A 257 -12.91 0.90 -17.68
CA GLN A 257 -12.83 2.34 -17.43
C GLN A 257 -11.37 2.76 -17.25
N LEU A 258 -10.69 3.07 -18.35
CA LEU A 258 -9.32 3.60 -18.33
C LEU A 258 -9.33 5.12 -18.06
N ARG A 259 -8.88 5.53 -16.87
CA ARG A 259 -8.54 6.93 -16.63
C ARG A 259 -7.07 7.16 -16.99
N ALA A 260 -6.83 7.89 -18.08
CA ALA A 260 -5.51 8.45 -18.34
C ALA A 260 -5.32 9.65 -17.42
N LEU A 261 -4.48 9.53 -16.40
CA LEU A 261 -4.04 10.68 -15.61
C LEU A 261 -2.76 11.24 -16.27
N GLN A 262 -2.82 12.50 -16.69
CA GLN A 262 -1.65 13.24 -17.16
C GLN A 262 -0.67 13.44 -15.99
N SER A 263 0.62 13.52 -16.32
CA SER A 263 1.77 13.57 -15.40
C SER A 263 1.76 14.71 -14.38
N ASP A 264 0.87 15.69 -14.51
CA ASP A 264 0.96 16.96 -13.79
C ASP A 264 0.11 17.02 -12.50
N GLU A 265 -0.61 15.95 -12.16
CA GLU A 265 -1.34 15.84 -10.88
C GLU A 265 -0.54 15.14 -9.75
N PHE A 266 0.73 14.77 -9.99
CA PHE A 266 1.58 14.08 -9.02
C PHE A 266 2.19 15.03 -7.98
N GLY A 267 1.32 15.64 -7.18
CA GLY A 267 1.69 16.41 -6.00
C GLY A 267 1.04 15.83 -4.75
N SER A 268 1.63 14.79 -4.15
CA SER A 268 1.41 14.34 -2.75
C SER A 268 -0.03 14.04 -2.25
N GLY A 269 -1.08 14.24 -3.04
CA GLY A 269 -2.48 14.25 -2.57
C GLY A 269 -3.28 12.97 -2.81
N VAL A 270 -2.91 12.11 -3.76
CA VAL A 270 -3.77 10.98 -4.18
C VAL A 270 -3.72 9.78 -3.22
N PHE A 271 -2.73 9.75 -2.32
CA PHE A 271 -2.68 8.83 -1.16
C PHE A 271 -2.94 9.55 0.17
N GLY A 272 -3.29 10.84 0.11
CA GLY A 272 -3.56 11.68 1.28
C GLY A 272 -4.92 11.39 1.92
N ASP A 273 -5.91 11.07 1.10
CA ASP A 273 -7.23 10.68 1.58
C ASP A 273 -7.44 9.19 1.30
N PHE A 274 -7.25 8.40 2.35
CA PHE A 274 -7.89 7.10 2.40
C PHE A 274 -9.39 7.30 2.64
N ALA A 275 -10.09 7.88 1.67
CA ALA A 275 -11.53 7.95 1.69
C ALA A 275 -12.07 6.53 1.50
N ASP A 276 -12.89 6.13 2.46
CA ASP A 276 -13.74 4.95 2.36
C ASP A 276 -14.47 4.94 1.00
N GLY A 277 -14.61 3.76 0.44
CA GLY A 277 -15.25 3.56 -0.85
C GLY A 277 -16.74 3.83 -0.81
N GLU A 278 -17.15 5.09 -0.74
CA GLU A 278 -18.46 5.59 -1.15
C GLU A 278 -18.27 6.98 -1.77
N HIS A 279 -18.84 7.18 -2.96
CA HIS A 279 -18.83 8.41 -3.77
C HIS A 279 -17.62 8.71 -4.66
N ILE A 280 -17.50 7.98 -5.78
CA ILE A 280 -17.29 8.61 -7.10
C ILE A 280 -18.14 7.86 -8.14
N THR A 281 -19.43 8.14 -8.17
CA THR A 281 -20.33 7.86 -9.30
C THR A 281 -20.66 9.17 -9.99
N SER A 282 -19.78 9.63 -10.88
CA SER A 282 -20.17 10.60 -11.92
C SER A 282 -19.05 10.79 -12.95
N ALA A 283 -19.45 10.74 -14.23
CA ALA A 283 -18.70 11.01 -15.47
C ALA A 283 -17.70 9.91 -15.90
N LEU A 284 -17.77 9.29 -17.08
CA LEU A 284 -18.50 9.52 -18.32
C LEU A 284 -18.92 8.18 -18.93
N LYS A 285 -20.14 8.13 -19.50
CA LYS A 285 -20.50 7.17 -20.53
C LYS A 285 -19.89 7.66 -21.85
N ILE A 286 -19.03 6.85 -22.45
CA ILE A 286 -18.90 6.71 -23.91
C ILE A 286 -18.89 5.22 -24.17
#